data_AF-A0A183J2M2-F1
#
_entry.id   AF-A0A183J2M2-F1
#
_cell.length_a   1.000
_cell.length_b   1.000
_cell.length_c   1.000
_cell.angle_alpha   90.00
_cell.angle_beta   90.00
_cell.angle_gamma   90.00
#
_symmetry.space_group_name_H-M   'P 1'
#
loop_
_entity.id
_entity.type
_entity.pdbx_description
1 polymer ?
#
loop_
_entity_poly.entity_id
_entity_poly.type
_entity_poly.pdbx_seq_one_letter_code
_entity_poly.pdbx_strand_id
1 'polypeptide(L)'
;MIKGIPVDKCVDLDQKVRNWIGKKILGLCLRELFEFHFMQTDPNWSNFFYDGSQEKIVLLDFGASRSYETRFVDKYRKILKAAYDEDREAILRHSREIGFLTGYESKVMENAHCAAVMTLGEAFRSPGFFDFGVQSTTARINQLIPVMIEHRLKPPPEEIYSLHRKLAGTFLLCSKLKSQVECSELFRPVYETHTPD
;
A
#
# COMPACT_ATOMS: atom_id res chain seq x y z
N MET A 1 -13.07 -25.06 -15.29
CA MET A 1 -11.67 -24.58 -15.37
C MET A 1 -11.71 -23.06 -15.29
N ILE A 2 -10.96 -22.46 -14.37
CA ILE A 2 -10.90 -21.00 -14.26
C ILE A 2 -10.24 -20.46 -15.52
N LYS A 3 -10.92 -19.57 -16.24
CA LYS A 3 -10.37 -18.90 -17.42
C LYS A 3 -9.56 -17.69 -16.97
N GLY A 4 -8.36 -17.53 -17.53
CA GLY A 4 -7.55 -16.34 -17.31
C GLY A 4 -6.06 -16.65 -17.14
N ILE A 5 -5.26 -15.58 -17.11
CA ILE A 5 -3.81 -15.62 -16.89
C ILE A 5 -3.54 -15.11 -15.47
N PRO A 6 -2.70 -15.78 -14.66
CA PRO A 6 -2.27 -15.23 -13.38
C PRO A 6 -1.74 -13.80 -13.56
N VAL A 7 -2.18 -12.86 -12.71
CA VAL A 7 -1.86 -11.44 -12.89
C VAL A 7 -0.36 -11.18 -12.88
N ASP A 8 0.42 -11.96 -12.12
CA ASP A 8 1.88 -11.83 -12.06
C ASP A 8 2.60 -12.35 -13.31
N LYS A 9 1.89 -13.05 -14.21
CA LYS A 9 2.35 -13.51 -15.51
C LYS A 9 1.89 -12.62 -16.66
N CYS A 10 1.13 -11.56 -16.39
CA CYS A 10 0.63 -10.63 -17.40
C CYS A 10 1.69 -9.59 -17.86
N VAL A 11 2.99 -9.88 -17.68
CA VAL A 11 4.09 -8.94 -17.92
C VAL A 11 4.32 -8.60 -19.39
N ASP A 12 3.95 -9.51 -20.30
CA ASP A 12 4.11 -9.34 -21.75
C ASP A 12 2.85 -8.81 -22.44
N LEU A 13 1.78 -8.56 -21.68
CA LEU A 13 0.56 -7.96 -22.24
C LEU A 13 0.77 -6.47 -22.55
N ASP A 14 -0.13 -5.92 -23.37
CA ASP A 14 -0.15 -4.50 -23.72
C ASP A 14 -0.10 -3.61 -22.47
N GLN A 15 0.62 -2.49 -22.58
CA GLN A 15 0.78 -1.53 -21.48
C GLN A 15 -0.56 -1.08 -20.90
N LYS A 16 -1.60 -0.91 -21.73
CA LYS A 16 -2.95 -0.56 -21.28
C LYS A 16 -3.54 -1.62 -20.35
N VAL A 17 -3.35 -2.90 -20.67
CA VAL A 17 -3.83 -4.02 -19.84
C VAL A 17 -3.03 -4.08 -18.54
N ARG A 18 -1.70 -3.94 -18.60
CA ARG A 18 -0.85 -3.90 -17.40
C ARG A 18 -1.19 -2.73 -16.48
N ASN A 19 -1.47 -1.55 -17.03
CA ASN A 19 -1.95 -0.39 -16.28
C ASN A 19 -3.30 -0.65 -15.63
N TRP A 20 -4.23 -1.26 -16.38
CA TRP A 20 -5.55 -1.61 -15.88
C TRP A 20 -5.48 -2.62 -14.72
N ILE A 21 -4.68 -3.68 -14.85
CA ILE A 21 -4.47 -4.68 -13.78
C ILE A 21 -3.89 -3.99 -12.54
N GLY A 22 -2.81 -3.21 -12.70
CA GLY A 22 -2.20 -2.47 -11.60
C GLY A 22 -3.18 -1.53 -10.90
N LYS A 23 -3.96 -0.77 -11.67
CA LYS A 23 -5.01 0.13 -11.15
C LYS A 23 -6.08 -0.64 -10.37
N LYS A 24 -6.54 -1.79 -10.86
CA LYS A 24 -7.57 -2.61 -10.20
C LYS A 24 -7.06 -3.25 -8.91
N ILE A 25 -5.84 -3.79 -8.90
CA ILE A 25 -5.27 -4.41 -7.70
C ILE A 25 -4.97 -3.36 -6.64
N LEU A 26 -4.37 -2.22 -7.00
CA LEU A 26 -4.12 -1.13 -6.07
C LEU A 26 -5.42 -0.52 -5.54
N GLY A 27 -6.41 -0.29 -6.41
CA GLY A 27 -7.73 0.20 -6.00
C GLY A 27 -8.44 -0.77 -5.06
N LEU A 28 -8.40 -2.07 -5.33
CA LEU A 28 -8.95 -3.09 -4.42
C LEU A 28 -8.26 -3.03 -3.06
N CYS A 29 -6.93 -3.00 -3.03
CA CYS A 29 -6.14 -2.92 -1.80
C CYS A 29 -6.53 -1.71 -0.92
N LEU A 30 -6.81 -0.56 -1.52
CA LEU A 30 -7.24 0.64 -0.80
C LEU A 30 -8.69 0.51 -0.28
N ARG A 31 -9.60 -0.05 -1.09
CA ARG A 31 -11.00 -0.27 -0.67
C ARG A 31 -11.10 -1.30 0.44
N GLU A 32 -10.35 -2.40 0.35
CA GLU A 32 -10.24 -3.41 1.41
C GLU A 32 -9.87 -2.79 2.76
N LEU A 33 -8.92 -1.84 2.76
CA LEU A 33 -8.48 -1.19 3.98
C LEU A 33 -9.42 -0.09 4.46
N PHE A 34 -9.85 0.83 3.58
CA PHE A 34 -10.51 2.08 3.96
C PHE A 34 -12.03 2.10 3.80
N GLU A 35 -12.59 1.15 3.05
CA GLU A 35 -14.04 1.03 2.81
C GLU A 35 -14.60 -0.22 3.51
N PHE A 36 -13.95 -1.37 3.31
CA PHE A 36 -14.43 -2.65 3.85
C PHE A 36 -13.93 -2.92 5.25
N HIS A 37 -12.78 -2.34 5.62
CA HIS A 37 -12.02 -2.67 6.83
C HIS A 37 -11.77 -4.19 6.94
N PHE A 38 -11.66 -4.84 5.79
CA PHE A 38 -11.50 -6.29 5.64
C PHE A 38 -10.63 -6.54 4.41
N MET A 39 -9.45 -7.11 4.64
CA MET A 39 -8.41 -7.20 3.62
C MET A 39 -7.93 -8.63 3.45
N GLN A 40 -7.80 -9.06 2.20
CA GLN A 40 -7.04 -10.26 1.88
C GLN A 40 -5.54 -9.95 1.99
N THR A 41 -4.92 -10.40 3.08
CA THR A 41 -3.53 -10.09 3.40
C THR A 41 -2.51 -11.01 2.74
N ASP A 42 -2.97 -12.06 2.03
CA ASP A 42 -2.11 -12.94 1.24
C ASP A 42 -1.62 -12.22 -0.03
N PRO A 43 -0.30 -12.07 -0.22
CA PRO A 43 0.27 -11.52 -1.46
C PRO A 43 0.43 -12.58 -2.57
N ASN A 44 -0.20 -13.77 -2.47
CA ASN A 44 -0.08 -14.79 -3.51
C ASN A 44 -0.85 -14.44 -4.80
N TRP A 45 -0.15 -13.76 -5.72
CA TRP A 45 -0.70 -13.34 -7.01
C TRP A 45 -1.07 -14.50 -7.95
N SER A 46 -0.66 -15.74 -7.66
CA SER A 46 -1.12 -16.91 -8.43
C SER A 46 -2.62 -17.19 -8.23
N ASN A 47 -3.25 -16.60 -7.21
CA ASN A 47 -4.68 -16.74 -6.91
C ASN A 47 -5.54 -15.64 -7.58
N PHE A 48 -4.93 -14.76 -8.37
CA PHE A 48 -5.56 -13.64 -9.05
C PHE A 48 -5.42 -13.85 -10.56
N PHE A 49 -6.53 -13.98 -11.27
CA PHE A 49 -6.52 -14.29 -12.70
C PHE A 49 -7.16 -13.16 -13.51
N TYR A 50 -6.43 -12.65 -14.50
CA TYR A 50 -6.98 -11.75 -15.50
C TYR A 50 -7.71 -12.54 -16.59
N ASP A 51 -9.02 -12.32 -16.73
CA ASP A 51 -9.83 -12.81 -17.85
C ASP A 51 -10.03 -11.66 -18.85
N GLY A 52 -9.20 -11.65 -19.90
CA GLY A 52 -9.27 -10.63 -20.95
C GLY A 52 -10.53 -10.70 -21.83
N SER A 53 -11.27 -11.81 -21.82
CA SER A 53 -12.53 -11.91 -22.56
C SER A 53 -13.67 -11.15 -21.90
N GLN A 54 -13.58 -10.96 -20.58
CA GLN A 54 -14.60 -10.28 -19.77
C GLN A 54 -14.10 -8.99 -19.12
N GLU A 55 -12.83 -8.65 -19.31
CA GLU A 55 -12.13 -7.55 -18.62
C GLU A 55 -12.32 -7.59 -17.09
N LYS A 56 -12.05 -8.75 -16.49
CA LYS A 56 -12.20 -8.97 -15.04
C LYS A 56 -10.94 -9.56 -14.42
N ILE A 57 -10.81 -9.35 -13.11
CA ILE A 57 -9.86 -10.08 -12.27
C ILE A 57 -10.68 -11.04 -11.40
N VAL A 58 -10.40 -12.33 -11.52
CA VAL A 58 -11.01 -13.39 -10.72
C VAL A 58 -10.12 -13.65 -9.51
N LEU A 59 -10.71 -13.58 -8.32
CA LEU A 59 -10.07 -13.86 -7.03
C LEU A 59 -10.47 -15.26 -6.57
N LEU A 60 -9.51 -16.15 -6.36
CA LEU A 60 -9.81 -17.56 -6.04
C LEU A 60 -9.76 -17.90 -4.56
N ASP A 61 -8.99 -17.14 -3.78
CA ASP A 61 -8.70 -17.46 -2.40
C ASP A 61 -8.87 -16.23 -1.53
N PHE A 62 -9.47 -16.44 -0.35
CA PHE A 62 -9.69 -15.44 0.68
C PHE A 62 -9.25 -15.96 2.07
N GLY A 63 -8.52 -17.06 2.14
CA GLY A 63 -8.17 -17.79 3.37
C GLY A 63 -7.32 -17.00 4.38
N ALA A 64 -6.61 -15.97 3.94
CA ALA A 64 -5.82 -15.07 4.81
C ALA A 64 -6.45 -13.67 4.95
N SER A 65 -7.78 -13.60 4.95
CA SER A 65 -8.48 -12.33 5.16
C SER A 65 -8.47 -11.92 6.63
N ARG A 66 -8.33 -10.62 6.89
CA ARG A 66 -8.33 -10.04 8.23
C ARG A 66 -9.22 -8.82 8.31
N SER A 67 -9.96 -8.70 9.40
CA SER A 67 -10.69 -7.48 9.76
C SER A 67 -9.76 -6.52 10.47
N TYR A 68 -9.96 -5.23 10.25
CA TYR A 68 -9.29 -4.14 10.94
C TYR A 68 -10.31 -3.31 11.70
N GLU A 69 -9.99 -2.92 12.92
CA GLU A 69 -10.87 -2.05 13.68
C GLU A 69 -10.88 -0.63 13.08
N THR A 70 -12.04 0.01 13.06
CA THR A 70 -12.21 1.38 12.53
C THR A 70 -11.19 2.35 13.13
N ARG A 71 -10.96 2.29 14.44
CA ARG A 71 -9.97 3.15 15.13
C ARG A 71 -8.54 2.99 14.59
N PHE A 72 -8.16 1.79 14.15
CA PHE A 72 -6.85 1.53 13.58
C PHE A 72 -6.77 2.09 12.16
N VAL A 73 -7.80 1.83 11.34
CA VAL A 73 -7.90 2.33 9.97
C VAL A 73 -7.88 3.87 9.94
N ASP A 74 -8.61 4.53 10.83
CA ASP A 74 -8.66 5.99 10.90
C ASP A 74 -7.31 6.61 11.29
N LYS A 75 -6.60 6.01 12.26
CA LYS A 75 -5.24 6.43 12.62
C LYS A 75 -4.26 6.22 11.45
N TYR A 76 -4.37 5.09 10.75
CA TYR A 76 -3.52 4.81 9.60
C TYR A 76 -3.79 5.77 8.44
N ARG A 77 -5.06 6.12 8.20
CA ARG A 77 -5.49 7.15 7.25
C ARG A 77 -4.80 8.49 7.54
N LYS A 78 -4.74 8.92 8.82
CA LYS A 78 -4.05 10.15 9.22
C LYS A 78 -2.56 10.14 8.88
N ILE A 79 -1.87 9.00 9.04
CA ILE A 79 -0.46 8.86 8.65
C ILE A 79 -0.28 9.02 7.15
N LEU A 80 -1.11 8.35 6.34
CA LEU A 80 -1.02 8.49 4.88
C LEU A 80 -1.41 9.88 4.39
N LYS A 81 -2.39 10.54 5.04
CA LYS A 81 -2.73 11.94 4.76
C LYS A 81 -1.55 12.86 5.05
N ALA A 82 -0.90 12.69 6.20
CA ALA A 82 0.32 13.44 6.53
C ALA A 82 1.44 13.21 5.50
N ALA A 83 1.58 11.97 4.98
CA ALA A 83 2.51 11.66 3.90
C ALA A 83 2.16 12.36 2.58
N TYR A 84 0.86 12.48 2.27
CA TYR A 84 0.37 13.21 1.10
C TYR A 84 0.63 14.73 1.22
N ASP A 85 0.43 15.30 2.41
CA ASP A 85 0.65 16.72 2.71
C ASP A 85 2.13 17.09 2.93
N GLU A 86 3.04 16.10 2.87
CA GLU A 86 4.45 16.25 3.21
C GLU A 86 4.71 16.74 4.65
N ASP A 87 3.77 16.50 5.56
CA ASP A 87 3.86 16.89 6.97
C ASP A 87 4.56 15.81 7.80
N ARG A 88 5.88 15.96 7.89
CA ARG A 88 6.75 15.10 8.69
C ARG A 88 6.37 15.04 10.17
N GLU A 89 5.99 16.16 10.77
CA GLU A 89 5.67 16.20 12.20
C GLU A 89 4.35 15.47 12.47
N ALA A 90 3.36 15.63 11.59
CA ALA A 90 2.13 14.87 11.64
C ALA A 90 2.36 13.36 11.43
N ILE A 91 3.27 12.96 10.53
CA ILE A 91 3.66 11.54 10.38
C ILE A 91 4.15 10.98 11.70
N LEU A 92 5.12 11.64 12.36
CA LEU A 92 5.68 11.17 13.62
C LEU A 92 4.63 11.14 14.73
N ARG A 93 3.82 12.20 14.86
CA ARG A 93 2.73 12.28 15.83
C ARG A 93 1.75 11.13 15.68
N HIS A 94 1.18 10.92 14.49
CA HIS A 94 0.20 9.86 14.26
C HIS A 94 0.83 8.47 14.31
N SER A 95 2.11 8.33 13.95
CA SER A 95 2.86 7.07 14.10
C SER A 95 3.06 6.69 15.57
N ARG A 96 3.17 7.66 16.49
CA ARG A 96 3.16 7.41 17.93
C ARG A 96 1.76 7.03 18.43
N GLU A 97 0.73 7.73 17.97
CA GLU A 97 -0.67 7.47 18.36
C GLU A 97 -1.18 6.07 17.95
N ILE A 98 -0.71 5.54 16.82
CA ILE A 98 -1.03 4.18 16.36
C ILE A 98 -0.10 3.12 16.98
N GLY A 99 1.02 3.52 17.58
CA GLY A 99 1.97 2.63 18.24
C GLY A 99 3.09 2.08 17.35
N PHE A 100 3.40 2.71 16.20
CA PHE A 100 4.60 2.39 15.42
C PHE A 100 5.88 2.89 16.08
N LEU A 101 5.77 4.02 16.78
CA LEU A 101 6.85 4.65 17.53
C LEU A 101 6.40 4.82 18.98
N THR A 102 7.33 4.71 19.91
CA THR A 102 7.10 4.92 21.34
C THR A 102 7.21 6.40 21.73
N GLY A 103 7.88 7.21 20.92
CA GLY A 103 8.22 8.61 21.20
C GLY A 103 9.59 8.80 21.84
N TYR A 104 10.33 7.71 22.09
CA TYR A 104 11.67 7.73 22.67
C TYR A 104 12.74 7.24 21.69
N GLU A 105 12.37 7.01 20.43
CA GLU A 105 13.25 6.56 19.38
C GLU A 105 14.43 7.52 19.13
N SER A 106 15.54 6.96 18.67
CA SER A 106 16.63 7.79 18.15
C SER A 106 16.18 8.56 16.91
N LYS A 107 16.82 9.72 16.66
CA LYS A 107 16.60 10.50 15.42
C LYS A 107 16.84 9.66 14.16
N VAL A 108 17.73 8.67 14.21
CA VAL A 108 17.99 7.73 13.10
C VAL A 108 16.72 6.93 12.77
N MET A 109 16.06 6.37 13.78
CA MET A 109 14.81 5.63 13.62
C MET A 109 13.66 6.52 13.15
N GLU A 110 13.48 7.70 13.76
CA GLU A 110 12.44 8.65 13.34
C GLU A 110 12.64 9.11 11.89
N ASN A 111 13.88 9.39 11.49
CA ASN A 111 14.24 9.73 10.12
C ASN A 111 13.92 8.58 9.16
N ALA A 112 14.31 7.35 9.49
CA ALA A 112 14.08 6.19 8.64
C ALA A 112 12.59 5.89 8.47
N HIS A 113 11.83 5.91 9.57
CA HIS A 113 10.38 5.72 9.56
C HIS A 113 9.67 6.79 8.73
N CYS A 114 9.97 8.06 8.98
CA CYS A 114 9.38 9.16 8.23
C CYS A 114 9.76 9.08 6.74
N ALA A 115 11.01 8.76 6.40
CA ALA A 115 11.44 8.61 5.02
C ALA A 115 10.69 7.47 4.31
N ALA A 116 10.43 6.35 4.99
CA ALA A 116 9.66 5.24 4.42
C ALA A 116 8.21 5.65 4.13
N VAL A 117 7.56 6.32 5.09
CA VAL A 117 6.18 6.82 4.94
C VAL A 117 6.09 7.89 3.84
N MET A 118 7.02 8.83 3.78
CA MET A 118 7.10 9.84 2.72
C MET A 118 7.31 9.21 1.33
N THR A 119 8.12 8.16 1.25
CA THR A 119 8.37 7.41 -0.01
C THR A 119 7.10 6.73 -0.52
N LEU A 120 6.20 6.28 0.37
CA LEU A 120 4.87 5.82 -0.02
C LEU A 120 3.97 6.99 -0.47
N GLY A 121 4.02 8.12 0.26
CA GLY A 121 3.28 9.34 -0.05
C GLY A 121 3.57 9.91 -1.44
N GLU A 122 4.80 9.74 -1.96
CA GLU A 122 5.17 10.10 -3.34
C GLU A 122 4.28 9.48 -4.41
N ALA A 123 3.91 8.20 -4.26
CA ALA A 123 3.00 7.56 -5.21
C ALA A 123 1.63 8.24 -5.17
N PHE A 124 1.12 8.56 -3.98
CA PHE A 124 -0.21 9.11 -3.80
C PHE A 124 -0.32 10.60 -4.17
N ARG A 125 0.78 11.34 -4.20
CA ARG A 125 0.80 12.77 -4.57
C ARG A 125 1.25 13.05 -6.01
N SER A 126 1.76 12.03 -6.71
CA SER A 126 2.28 12.20 -8.07
C SER A 126 1.21 12.76 -9.01
N PRO A 127 1.46 13.89 -9.71
CA PRO A 127 0.52 14.41 -10.68
C PRO A 127 0.46 13.46 -11.89
N GLY A 128 -0.74 12.97 -12.21
CA GLY A 128 -0.97 12.04 -13.31
C GLY A 128 -0.48 10.62 -13.01
N PHE A 129 0.14 9.96 -14.00
CA PHE A 129 0.58 8.58 -13.86
C PHE A 129 1.84 8.45 -13.01
N PHE A 130 1.76 7.64 -11.96
CA PHE A 130 2.92 7.11 -11.25
C PHE A 130 3.42 5.85 -11.98
N ASP A 131 4.64 5.90 -12.52
CA ASP A 131 5.26 4.80 -13.24
C ASP A 131 6.01 3.84 -12.30
N PHE A 132 5.39 2.73 -11.95
CA PHE A 132 5.98 1.73 -11.06
C PHE A 132 7.17 0.98 -11.67
N GLY A 133 7.38 1.07 -12.99
CA GLY A 133 8.51 0.43 -13.68
C GLY A 133 9.80 1.25 -13.62
N VAL A 134 9.71 2.56 -13.39
CA VAL A 134 10.86 3.48 -13.27
C VAL A 134 11.14 3.84 -11.81
N GLN A 135 10.08 3.95 -11.00
CA GLN A 135 10.19 4.42 -9.63
C GLN A 135 10.83 3.39 -8.72
N SER A 136 11.62 3.87 -7.75
CA SER A 136 12.39 3.04 -6.83
C SER A 136 11.73 2.89 -5.45
N THR A 137 10.42 3.17 -5.32
CA THR A 137 9.68 3.16 -4.04
C THR A 137 9.97 1.91 -3.22
N THR A 138 9.82 0.72 -3.80
CA THR A 138 10.07 -0.53 -3.06
C THR A 138 11.55 -0.71 -2.68
N ALA A 139 12.48 -0.35 -3.58
CA ALA A 139 13.91 -0.44 -3.30
C ALA A 139 14.31 0.51 -2.15
N ARG A 140 13.82 1.74 -2.18
CA ARG A 140 14.04 2.75 -1.13
C ARG A 140 13.48 2.32 0.22
N ILE A 141 12.25 1.78 0.24
CA ILE A 141 11.66 1.26 1.48
C ILE A 141 12.49 0.08 2.01
N ASN A 142 12.90 -0.85 1.13
CA ASN A 142 13.72 -2.01 1.52
C ASN A 142 15.09 -1.59 2.10
N GLN A 143 15.67 -0.48 1.65
CA GLN A 143 16.91 0.07 2.23
C GLN A 143 16.72 0.63 3.64
N LEU A 144 15.51 1.10 3.99
CA LEU A 144 15.19 1.67 5.30
C LEU A 144 14.79 0.60 6.32
N ILE A 145 14.28 -0.56 5.88
CA ILE A 145 13.82 -1.64 6.77
C ILE A 145 14.90 -2.12 7.75
N PRO A 146 16.16 -2.41 7.34
CA PRO A 146 17.20 -2.84 8.27
C PRO A 146 17.45 -1.82 9.39
N VAL A 147 17.53 -0.53 9.04
CA VAL A 147 17.70 0.58 10.01
C VAL A 147 16.53 0.61 10.98
N MET A 148 15.31 0.45 10.50
CA MET A 148 14.12 0.43 11.36
C MET A 148 14.08 -0.80 12.28
N ILE A 149 14.57 -1.95 11.82
CA ILE A 149 14.64 -3.18 12.64
C ILE A 149 15.71 -3.03 13.74
N GLU A 150 16.85 -2.43 13.41
CA GLU A 150 17.97 -2.25 14.33
C GLU A 150 17.64 -1.24 15.44
N HIS A 151 17.01 -0.12 15.10
CA HIS A 151 16.81 0.99 16.03
C HIS A 151 15.42 1.06 16.68
N ARG A 152 14.49 0.16 16.35
CA ARG A 152 13.16 0.14 17.01
C ARG A 152 13.28 -0.22 18.48
N LEU A 153 12.51 0.47 19.31
CA LEU A 153 12.42 0.18 20.75
C LEU A 153 11.37 -0.86 21.10
N LYS A 154 10.30 -0.96 20.29
CA LYS A 154 9.21 -1.91 20.49
C LYS A 154 8.70 -2.42 19.14
N PRO A 155 8.24 -3.68 19.05
CA PRO A 155 7.50 -4.15 17.89
C PRO A 155 6.21 -3.33 17.68
N PRO A 156 5.85 -2.99 16.42
CA PRO A 156 4.56 -2.36 16.12
C PRO A 156 3.38 -3.34 16.34
N PRO A 157 2.12 -2.85 16.31
CA PRO A 157 0.93 -3.69 16.43
C PRO A 157 0.88 -4.82 15.40
N GLU A 158 0.31 -5.98 15.75
CA GLU A 158 0.33 -7.17 14.88
C GLU A 158 -0.36 -6.94 13.53
N GLU A 159 -1.42 -6.14 13.53
CA GLU A 159 -2.24 -5.82 12.36
C GLU A 159 -1.39 -5.23 11.23
N ILE A 160 -0.34 -4.46 11.58
CA ILE A 160 0.46 -3.76 10.58
C ILE A 160 1.28 -4.69 9.71
N TYR A 161 1.75 -5.83 10.25
CA TYR A 161 2.61 -6.72 9.49
C TYR A 161 1.86 -7.28 8.28
N SER A 162 0.59 -7.62 8.48
CA SER A 162 -0.27 -8.14 7.41
C SER A 162 -0.66 -7.04 6.41
N LEU A 163 -0.96 -5.83 6.89
CA LEU A 163 -1.27 -4.67 6.05
C LEU A 163 -0.07 -4.25 5.19
N HIS A 164 1.10 -4.02 5.81
CA HIS A 164 2.31 -3.61 5.10
C HIS A 164 2.77 -4.67 4.11
N ARG A 165 2.64 -5.97 4.45
CA ARG A 165 2.95 -7.06 3.51
C ARG A 165 2.06 -7.00 2.27
N LYS A 166 0.75 -6.79 2.44
CA LYS A 166 -0.19 -6.66 1.32
C LYS A 166 0.10 -5.43 0.48
N LEU A 167 0.29 -4.26 1.10
CA LEU A 167 0.60 -3.02 0.40
C LEU A 167 1.93 -3.13 -0.38
N ALA A 168 2.98 -3.63 0.26
CA ALA A 168 4.28 -3.87 -0.39
C ALA A 168 4.17 -4.87 -1.55
N GLY A 169 3.42 -5.96 -1.36
CA GLY A 169 3.14 -6.93 -2.42
C GLY A 169 2.43 -6.29 -3.61
N THR A 170 1.44 -5.44 -3.36
CA THR A 170 0.70 -4.71 -4.39
C THR A 170 1.63 -3.79 -5.19
N PHE A 171 2.49 -3.03 -4.50
CA PHE A 171 3.47 -2.15 -5.15
C PHE A 171 4.49 -2.95 -5.98
N LEU A 172 4.95 -4.09 -5.46
CA LEU A 172 5.83 -5.02 -6.17
C LEU A 172 5.16 -5.59 -7.42
N LEU A 173 3.88 -5.96 -7.36
CA LEU A 173 3.14 -6.41 -8.54
C LEU A 173 3.05 -5.31 -9.59
N CYS A 174 2.67 -4.09 -9.20
CA CYS A 174 2.63 -2.94 -10.12
C CYS A 174 4.01 -2.68 -10.74
N SER A 175 5.09 -2.82 -9.97
CA SER A 175 6.47 -2.68 -10.48
C SER A 175 6.86 -3.79 -11.45
N LYS A 176 6.54 -5.05 -11.13
CA LYS A 176 6.74 -6.21 -12.01
C LYS A 176 6.00 -6.04 -13.33
N LEU A 177 4.77 -5.53 -13.27
CA LEU A 177 3.94 -5.22 -14.44
C LEU A 177 4.34 -3.92 -15.13
N LYS A 178 5.30 -3.14 -14.59
CA LYS A 178 5.66 -1.79 -15.05
C LYS A 178 4.40 -0.94 -15.31
N SER A 179 3.43 -1.04 -14.41
CA SER A 179 2.15 -0.36 -14.53
C SER A 179 2.34 1.15 -14.31
N GLN A 180 1.64 1.94 -15.10
CA GLN A 180 1.49 3.38 -14.94
C GLN A 180 0.08 3.63 -14.42
N VAL A 181 -0.03 4.15 -13.19
CA VAL A 181 -1.32 4.29 -12.51
C VAL A 181 -1.47 5.69 -11.94
N GLU A 182 -2.61 6.32 -12.15
CA GLU A 182 -3.01 7.57 -11.49
C GLU A 182 -3.32 7.30 -10.01
N CYS A 183 -2.28 7.18 -9.20
CA CYS A 183 -2.39 6.84 -7.78
C CYS A 183 -3.07 7.94 -6.96
N SER A 184 -2.92 9.21 -7.34
CA SER A 184 -3.59 10.34 -6.71
C SER A 184 -5.12 10.21 -6.76
N GLU A 185 -5.67 9.85 -7.91
CA GLU A 185 -7.12 9.64 -8.10
C GLU A 185 -7.63 8.47 -7.26
N LEU A 186 -6.84 7.39 -7.15
CA LEU A 186 -7.20 6.24 -6.32
C LEU A 186 -7.18 6.56 -4.82
N PHE A 187 -6.28 7.45 -4.41
CA PHE A 187 -6.09 7.82 -3.01
C PHE A 187 -7.05 8.94 -2.58
N ARG A 188 -7.64 9.68 -3.53
CA ARG A 188 -8.61 10.76 -3.28
C ARG A 188 -9.70 10.44 -2.24
N PRO A 189 -10.43 9.31 -2.35
CA PRO A 189 -11.48 8.98 -1.39
C PRO A 189 -10.95 8.76 0.03
N VAL A 190 -9.66 8.41 0.19
CA VAL A 190 -9.03 8.15 1.48
C VAL A 190 -8.83 9.44 2.28
N TYR A 191 -8.61 10.59 1.62
CA TYR A 191 -8.41 11.87 2.31
C TYR A 191 -9.57 12.87 2.19
N GLU A 192 -10.49 12.68 1.23
CA GLU A 192 -11.69 13.52 1.12
C GLU A 192 -12.85 13.04 1.99
N THR A 193 -12.80 11.80 2.48
CA THR A 193 -13.77 11.30 3.47
C THR A 193 -13.62 12.10 4.76
N HIS A 194 -14.50 13.09 4.92
CA HIS A 194 -14.69 13.86 6.15
C HIS A 194 -14.95 12.86 7.26
N THR A 195 -14.01 12.74 8.20
CA THR A 195 -14.30 12.13 9.49
C THR A 195 -15.19 13.16 10.20
N PRO A 196 -16.47 12.86 10.50
CA PRO A 196 -17.25 13.73 11.37
C PRO A 196 -16.56 13.75 12.73
N ASP A 197 -16.29 14.94 13.24
CA ASP A 197 -15.83 15.16 14.62
C ASP A 197 -16.83 14.62 15.64
#